data_AF-A0A521LI82-F1
#
_entry.id   AF-A0A521LI82-F1
#
_cell.length_a   1.000
_cell.length_b   1.000
_cell.length_c   1.000
_cell.angle_alpha   90.00
_cell.angle_beta   90.00
_cell.angle_gamma   90.00
#
_symmetry.space_group_name_H-M   'P 1'
#
loop_
_entity.id
_entity.type
_entity.pdbx_description
1 polymer ?
#
loop_
_entity_poly.entity_id
_entity_poly.type
_entity_poly.pdbx_seq_one_letter_code
_entity_poly.pdbx_strand_id
1 'polypeptide(L)'
;YCRHELMHISDMLDPVFNYDPDTKVGQNPGEETLILHRYRVLWCQNIDSRLIRTGQESMLSREDRFKEFRSWYRKIPPAQLKSVFEGLWQSEMLTHAELIEMASDTVRVMDRALDIEGGEVPDVPSKVMLMPGFPCPLCRFPTYSWVEDLEQKLEKHVLDFIRENHPGWDTEFGACDRCVEVYKLRADGVM
;
A
#
# COMPACT_ATOMS: atom_id res chain seq x y z
N TYR A 1 -12.35 -8.30 -13.02
CA TYR A 1 -12.59 -6.84 -13.07
C TYR A 1 -14.04 -6.45 -12.72
N CYS A 2 -15.05 -6.67 -13.58
CA CYS A 2 -16.42 -6.18 -13.31
C CYS A 2 -17.02 -6.61 -11.95
N ARG A 3 -16.77 -7.85 -11.54
CA ARG A 3 -17.29 -8.39 -10.26
C ARG A 3 -16.73 -7.63 -9.05
N HIS A 4 -15.46 -7.19 -9.11
CA HIS A 4 -14.82 -6.39 -8.06
C HIS A 4 -15.51 -5.03 -7.91
N GLU A 5 -15.71 -4.32 -9.02
CA GLU A 5 -16.37 -3.01 -9.00
C GLU A 5 -17.85 -3.10 -8.58
N LEU A 6 -18.55 -4.18 -8.96
CA LEU A 6 -19.91 -4.42 -8.48
C LEU A 6 -19.98 -4.69 -6.97
N MET A 7 -18.95 -5.29 -6.37
CA MET A 7 -18.87 -5.45 -4.92
C MET A 7 -18.68 -4.11 -4.21
N HIS A 8 -17.91 -3.17 -4.78
CA HIS A 8 -17.84 -1.80 -4.25
C HIS A 8 -19.22 -1.15 -4.22
N ILE A 9 -19.97 -1.24 -5.33
CA ILE A 9 -21.34 -0.70 -5.40
C ILE A 9 -22.25 -1.42 -4.40
N SER A 10 -22.13 -2.75 -4.30
CA SER A 10 -22.92 -3.55 -3.34
C SER A 10 -22.67 -3.10 -1.91
N ASP A 11 -21.41 -2.88 -1.52
CA ASP A 11 -21.04 -2.38 -0.20
C ASP A 11 -21.61 -0.96 0.01
N MET A 12 -21.49 -0.05 -0.96
CA MET A 12 -22.04 1.31 -0.85
C MET A 12 -23.56 1.34 -0.64
N LEU A 13 -24.27 0.32 -1.12
CA LEU A 13 -25.73 0.20 -0.98
C LEU A 13 -26.14 -0.59 0.28
N ASP A 14 -25.22 -1.28 0.95
CA ASP A 14 -25.50 -2.08 2.14
C ASP A 14 -25.54 -1.19 3.40
N PRO A 15 -26.68 -1.10 4.11
CA PRO A 15 -26.76 -0.33 5.36
C PRO A 15 -25.78 -0.79 6.45
N VAL A 16 -25.36 -2.05 6.44
CA VAL A 16 -24.37 -2.57 7.41
C VAL A 16 -22.98 -2.01 7.12
N PHE A 17 -22.61 -1.86 5.85
CA PHE A 17 -21.35 -1.23 5.46
C PHE A 17 -21.33 0.26 5.81
N ASN A 18 -22.50 0.91 5.74
CA ASN A 18 -22.73 2.30 6.17
C ASN A 18 -21.79 3.30 5.49
N TYR A 19 -21.76 3.27 4.16
CA TYR A 19 -20.98 4.21 3.35
C TYR A 19 -21.45 5.66 3.55
N ASP A 20 -20.52 6.55 3.84
CA ASP A 20 -20.78 7.98 3.98
C ASP A 20 -19.96 8.78 2.95
N PRO A 21 -20.59 9.38 1.93
CA PRO A 21 -19.91 10.18 0.91
C PRO A 21 -19.39 11.52 1.44
N ASP A 22 -19.87 11.99 2.60
CA ASP A 22 -19.50 13.27 3.18
C ASP A 22 -18.31 13.16 4.15
N THR A 23 -17.83 11.93 4.43
CA THR A 23 -16.66 11.66 5.26
C THR A 23 -15.47 12.51 4.80
N LYS A 24 -14.95 13.34 5.71
CA LYS A 24 -13.74 14.14 5.51
C LYS A 24 -12.56 13.48 6.22
N VAL A 25 -11.43 13.39 5.52
CA VAL A 25 -10.20 12.81 6.04
C VAL A 25 -9.00 13.73 5.83
N GLY A 26 -8.04 13.65 6.75
CA GLY A 26 -6.81 14.45 6.71
C GLY A 26 -7.01 15.91 7.10
N GLN A 27 -5.92 16.55 7.52
CA GLN A 27 -5.87 17.99 7.86
C GLN A 27 -5.40 18.86 6.69
N ASN A 28 -4.86 18.23 5.64
CA ASN A 28 -4.34 18.89 4.44
C ASN A 28 -4.46 17.95 3.23
N PRO A 29 -4.34 18.46 1.98
CA PRO A 29 -4.55 17.66 0.77
C PRO A 29 -3.60 16.46 0.63
N GLY A 30 -2.37 16.55 1.13
CA GLY A 30 -1.39 15.46 1.06
C GLY A 30 -1.75 14.32 2.01
N GLU A 31 -2.19 14.66 3.22
CA GLU A 31 -2.69 13.69 4.20
C GLU A 31 -4.01 13.06 3.75
N GLU A 32 -4.95 13.86 3.25
CA GLU A 32 -6.20 13.38 2.65
C GLU A 32 -5.93 12.35 1.55
N THR A 33 -5.05 12.69 0.62
CA THR A 33 -4.65 11.79 -0.48
C THR A 33 -4.07 10.47 0.04
N LEU A 34 -3.18 10.52 1.03
CA LEU A 34 -2.59 9.33 1.64
C LEU A 34 -3.67 8.43 2.27
N ILE A 35 -4.59 9.00 3.02
CA ILE A 35 -5.66 8.27 3.70
C ILE A 35 -6.59 7.63 2.67
N LEU A 36 -7.02 8.37 1.65
CA LEU A 36 -7.90 7.84 0.60
C LEU A 36 -7.27 6.68 -0.18
N HIS A 37 -5.97 6.74 -0.43
CA HIS A 37 -5.27 5.61 -1.06
C HIS A 37 -5.20 4.38 -0.15
N ARG A 38 -4.90 4.56 1.14
CA ARG A 38 -4.92 3.45 2.11
C ARG A 38 -6.31 2.84 2.26
N TYR A 39 -7.35 3.68 2.30
CA TYR A 39 -8.74 3.27 2.32
C TYR A 39 -9.07 2.39 1.10
N ARG A 40 -8.68 2.83 -0.11
CA ARG A 40 -8.82 2.02 -1.33
C ARG A 40 -8.15 0.66 -1.19
N VAL A 41 -6.90 0.61 -0.72
CA VAL A 41 -6.16 -0.66 -0.58
C VAL A 41 -6.86 -1.62 0.37
N LEU A 42 -7.28 -1.14 1.54
CA LEU A 42 -8.01 -1.94 2.53
C LEU A 42 -9.35 -2.46 1.97
N TRP A 43 -10.12 -1.59 1.31
CA TRP A 43 -11.42 -1.96 0.77
C TRP A 43 -11.30 -2.97 -0.37
N CYS A 44 -10.42 -2.70 -1.34
CA CYS A 44 -10.22 -3.60 -2.47
C CYS A 44 -9.68 -4.97 -2.02
N GLN A 45 -8.82 -5.00 -0.99
CA GLN A 45 -8.36 -6.25 -0.38
C GLN A 45 -9.53 -7.05 0.23
N ASN A 46 -10.41 -6.40 1.01
CA ASN A 46 -11.57 -7.06 1.60
C ASN A 46 -12.57 -7.57 0.55
N ILE A 47 -12.74 -6.86 -0.57
CA ILE A 47 -13.54 -7.34 -1.71
C ILE A 47 -12.90 -8.59 -2.32
N ASP A 48 -11.62 -8.54 -2.65
CA ASP A 48 -10.96 -9.67 -3.31
C ASP A 48 -10.90 -10.91 -2.41
N SER A 49 -10.72 -10.73 -1.09
CA SER A 49 -10.77 -11.85 -0.14
C SER A 49 -12.15 -12.52 -0.08
N ARG A 50 -13.24 -11.74 -0.11
CA ARG A 50 -14.62 -12.25 -0.17
C ARG A 50 -14.93 -12.97 -1.49
N LEU A 51 -14.45 -12.42 -2.61
CA LEU A 51 -14.60 -13.06 -3.93
C LEU A 51 -13.89 -14.42 -3.97
N ILE A 52 -12.63 -14.47 -3.52
CA ILE A 52 -11.86 -15.73 -3.49
C ILE A 52 -12.54 -16.76 -2.57
N ARG A 53 -13.03 -16.34 -1.39
CA ARG A 53 -13.72 -17.23 -0.44
C ARG A 53 -15.00 -17.85 -1.01
N THR A 54 -15.66 -17.13 -1.92
CA THR A 54 -16.88 -17.60 -2.61
C THR A 54 -16.58 -18.34 -3.93
N GLY A 55 -15.31 -18.67 -4.18
CA GLY A 55 -14.86 -19.37 -5.38
C GLY A 55 -14.95 -18.54 -6.66
N GLN A 56 -15.04 -17.21 -6.54
CA GLN A 56 -15.09 -16.29 -7.68
C GLN A 56 -13.69 -15.74 -7.99
N GLU A 57 -13.50 -15.34 -9.25
CA GLU A 57 -12.29 -14.65 -9.67
C GLU A 57 -12.21 -13.23 -9.05
N SER A 58 -11.10 -12.95 -8.38
CA SER A 58 -10.77 -11.62 -7.83
C SER A 58 -10.15 -10.70 -8.88
N MET A 59 -10.04 -9.39 -8.59
CA MET A 59 -9.32 -8.47 -9.46
C MET A 59 -7.81 -8.71 -9.41
N LEU A 60 -7.26 -8.87 -8.21
CA LEU A 60 -5.87 -9.22 -7.98
C LEU A 60 -5.77 -10.53 -7.20
N SER A 61 -4.66 -11.24 -7.38
CA SER A 61 -4.32 -12.37 -6.53
C SER A 61 -4.09 -11.92 -5.08
N ARG A 62 -4.14 -12.87 -4.14
CA ARG A 62 -3.82 -12.61 -2.74
C ARG A 62 -2.38 -12.10 -2.59
N GLU A 63 -1.47 -12.68 -3.35
CA GLU A 63 -0.05 -12.32 -3.37
C GLU A 63 0.14 -10.88 -3.85
N ASP A 64 -0.57 -10.47 -4.90
CA ASP A 64 -0.48 -9.10 -5.44
C ASP A 64 -1.15 -8.09 -4.51
N ARG A 65 -2.24 -8.46 -3.82
CA ARG A 65 -2.82 -7.64 -2.74
C ARG A 65 -1.86 -7.46 -1.58
N PHE A 66 -1.12 -8.50 -1.20
CA PHE A 66 -0.09 -8.37 -0.17
C PHE A 66 1.04 -7.42 -0.59
N LYS A 67 1.50 -7.51 -1.86
CA LYS A 67 2.49 -6.56 -2.40
C LYS A 67 1.96 -5.11 -2.39
N GLU A 68 0.70 -4.91 -2.79
CA GLU A 68 0.04 -3.60 -2.74
C GLU A 68 -0.02 -3.09 -1.29
N PHE A 69 -0.52 -3.90 -0.36
CA PHE A 69 -0.59 -3.56 1.06
C PHE A 69 0.77 -3.16 1.63
N ARG A 70 1.82 -3.97 1.37
CA ARG A 70 3.19 -3.68 1.80
C ARG A 70 3.71 -2.34 1.30
N SER A 71 3.33 -1.92 0.09
CA SER A 71 3.75 -0.64 -0.49
C SER A 71 3.22 0.57 0.29
N TRP A 72 2.07 0.44 0.96
CA TRP A 72 1.38 1.55 1.66
C TRP A 72 1.63 1.59 3.17
N TYR A 73 2.07 0.46 3.74
CA TYR A 73 2.31 0.29 5.17
C TYR A 73 3.78 -0.01 5.52
N ARG A 74 4.71 0.63 4.79
CA ARG A 74 6.17 0.43 4.90
C ARG A 74 6.78 0.63 6.30
N LYS A 75 6.09 1.36 7.19
CA LYS A 75 6.54 1.60 8.57
C LYS A 75 6.30 0.42 9.51
N ILE A 76 5.46 -0.55 9.11
CA ILE A 76 5.18 -1.73 9.90
C ILE A 76 6.30 -2.76 9.65
N PRO A 77 6.94 -3.33 10.68
CA PRO A 77 7.95 -4.37 10.52
C PRO A 77 7.44 -5.56 9.70
N PRO A 78 8.25 -6.16 8.80
CA PRO A 78 7.77 -7.18 7.86
C PRO A 78 7.03 -8.36 8.50
N ALA A 79 7.49 -8.86 9.64
CA ALA A 79 6.84 -9.95 10.36
C ALA A 79 5.43 -9.58 10.85
N GLN A 80 5.28 -8.37 11.40
CA GLN A 80 3.99 -7.87 11.86
C GLN A 80 3.07 -7.51 10.70
N LEU A 81 3.63 -6.94 9.63
CA LEU A 81 2.89 -6.54 8.43
C LEU A 81 2.15 -7.72 7.79
N LYS A 82 2.79 -8.90 7.75
CA LYS A 82 2.16 -10.12 7.27
C LYS A 82 1.02 -10.56 8.19
N SER A 83 1.26 -10.59 9.50
CA SER A 83 0.24 -10.96 10.49
C SER A 83 -1.02 -10.08 10.40
N VAL A 84 -0.82 -8.77 10.24
CA VAL A 84 -1.89 -7.79 9.99
C VAL A 84 -2.62 -8.09 8.69
N PHE A 85 -1.89 -8.33 7.59
CA PHE A 85 -2.50 -8.65 6.31
C PHE A 85 -3.38 -9.90 6.41
N GLU A 86 -2.93 -10.96 7.10
CA GLU A 86 -3.73 -12.18 7.28
C GLU A 86 -5.04 -11.90 8.03
N GLY A 87 -5.00 -11.15 9.13
CA GLY A 87 -6.22 -10.82 9.87
C GLY A 87 -7.20 -9.99 9.05
N LEU A 88 -6.71 -9.00 8.31
CA LEU A 88 -7.51 -8.24 7.36
C LEU A 88 -8.08 -9.12 6.23
N TRP A 89 -7.30 -10.05 5.71
CA TRP A 89 -7.72 -10.96 4.65
C TRP A 89 -8.81 -11.93 5.10
N GLN A 90 -8.74 -12.40 6.34
CA GLN A 90 -9.71 -13.31 6.94
C GLN A 90 -10.99 -12.62 7.42
N SER A 91 -10.96 -11.30 7.59
CA SER A 91 -12.15 -10.51 7.98
C SER A 91 -13.30 -10.70 6.99
N GLU A 92 -14.49 -11.00 7.50
CA GLU A 92 -15.68 -11.27 6.66
C GLU A 92 -16.26 -10.00 6.03
N MET A 93 -16.43 -8.95 6.83
CA MET A 93 -16.90 -7.63 6.40
C MET A 93 -16.17 -6.58 7.23
N LEU A 94 -15.89 -5.43 6.59
CA LEU A 94 -15.36 -4.25 7.25
C LEU A 94 -16.29 -3.10 6.90
N THR A 95 -16.76 -2.35 7.88
CA THR A 95 -17.59 -1.16 7.64
C THR A 95 -16.76 -0.01 7.07
N HIS A 96 -17.44 0.96 6.45
CA HIS A 96 -16.80 2.18 5.96
C HIS A 96 -16.00 2.90 7.06
N ALA A 97 -16.56 3.02 8.26
CA ALA A 97 -15.92 3.68 9.40
C ALA A 97 -14.64 2.96 9.85
N GLU A 98 -14.66 1.63 9.95
CA GLU A 98 -13.48 0.84 10.29
C GLU A 98 -12.36 1.00 9.25
N LEU A 99 -12.71 0.98 7.96
CA LEU A 99 -11.75 1.18 6.87
C LEU A 99 -11.11 2.58 6.93
N ILE A 100 -11.91 3.63 7.21
CA ILE A 100 -11.43 5.01 7.36
C ILE A 100 -10.53 5.16 8.58
N GLU A 101 -10.93 4.59 9.72
CA GLU A 101 -10.13 4.63 10.95
C GLU A 101 -8.76 3.97 10.73
N MET A 102 -8.75 2.78 10.13
CA MET A 102 -7.52 2.06 9.78
C MET A 102 -6.67 2.79 8.74
N ALA A 103 -7.29 3.40 7.73
CA ALA A 103 -6.56 4.16 6.72
C ALA A 103 -5.89 5.42 7.31
N SER A 104 -6.55 6.03 8.29
CA SER A 104 -6.11 7.26 8.96
C SER A 104 -5.01 6.99 9.99
N ASP A 105 -5.09 5.89 10.72
CA ASP A 105 -4.14 5.55 11.78
C ASP A 105 -3.54 4.14 11.58
N THR A 106 -2.23 4.11 11.32
CA THR A 106 -1.50 2.86 11.15
C THR A 106 -1.50 1.98 12.40
N VAL A 107 -1.67 2.55 13.60
CA VAL A 107 -1.78 1.77 14.84
C VAL A 107 -3.07 0.94 14.84
N ARG A 108 -4.17 1.48 14.32
CA ARG A 108 -5.46 0.78 14.23
C ARG A 108 -5.44 -0.39 13.27
N VAL A 109 -4.60 -0.31 12.24
CA VAL A 109 -4.33 -1.44 11.34
C VAL A 109 -3.61 -2.57 12.08
N MET A 110 -2.72 -2.24 13.03
CA MET A 110 -2.00 -3.25 13.83
C MET A 110 -2.92 -4.06 14.73
N ASP A 111 -4.04 -3.50 15.19
CA ASP A 111 -5.03 -4.21 16.02
C ASP A 111 -5.67 -5.40 15.29
N ARG A 112 -5.49 -5.49 13.96
CA ARG A 112 -5.94 -6.62 13.13
C ARG A 112 -4.92 -7.74 13.01
N ALA A 113 -3.75 -7.61 13.64
CA ALA A 113 -2.75 -8.66 13.67
C ALA A 113 -3.32 -9.96 14.27
N LEU A 114 -3.10 -11.09 13.60
CA LEU A 114 -3.34 -12.41 14.17
C LEU A 114 -2.04 -12.97 14.76
N ASP A 115 -2.12 -13.67 15.89
CA ASP A 115 -1.00 -14.48 16.37
C ASP A 115 -0.80 -15.67 15.42
N ILE A 116 0.18 -15.55 14.52
CA ILE A 116 0.53 -16.64 13.62
C ILE A 116 1.68 -17.42 14.26
N GLU A 117 1.37 -18.47 15.02
CA GLU A 117 2.38 -19.44 15.45
C GLU A 117 3.05 -20.07 14.22
N GLY A 118 4.37 -19.93 14.11
CA GLY A 118 5.15 -20.58 13.05
C GLY A 118 4.84 -20.11 11.62
N GLY A 119 4.27 -18.93 11.45
CA GLY A 119 3.88 -18.41 10.13
C GLY A 119 5.06 -18.15 9.21
N GLU A 120 5.53 -19.17 8.49
CA GLU A 120 6.51 -19.02 7.40
C GLU A 120 6.06 -17.88 6.51
N VAL A 121 6.83 -16.79 6.48
CA VAL A 121 6.67 -15.72 5.50
C VAL A 121 6.77 -16.42 4.15
N PRO A 122 5.69 -16.54 3.34
CA PRO A 122 5.87 -17.05 2.00
C PRO A 122 6.95 -16.18 1.38
N ASP A 123 7.90 -16.82 0.72
CA ASP A 123 8.94 -16.16 -0.06
C ASP A 123 8.27 -15.49 -1.28
N VAL A 124 7.44 -14.48 -0.98
CA VAL A 124 6.82 -13.63 -1.97
C VAL A 124 7.95 -12.75 -2.44
N PRO A 125 8.29 -12.77 -3.75
CA PRO A 125 9.35 -11.95 -4.30
C PRO A 125 9.20 -10.53 -3.75
N SER A 126 10.28 -10.05 -3.15
CA SER A 126 10.38 -8.81 -2.40
C SER A 126 10.06 -7.55 -3.21
N LYS A 127 9.94 -7.71 -4.54
CA LYS A 127 9.62 -6.65 -5.50
C LYS A 127 8.22 -6.09 -5.25
N VAL A 128 8.18 -4.86 -4.74
CA VAL A 128 6.95 -4.12 -4.54
C VAL A 128 6.31 -3.78 -5.88
N MET A 129 4.98 -3.82 -5.93
CA MET A 129 4.25 -3.51 -7.16
C MET A 129 4.32 -2.01 -7.46
N LEU A 130 4.99 -1.62 -8.53
CA LEU A 130 5.14 -0.23 -8.99
C LEU A 130 4.06 0.11 -10.02
N MET A 131 2.82 0.29 -9.57
CA MET A 131 1.73 0.65 -10.50
C MET A 131 1.75 2.15 -10.85
N PRO A 132 1.36 2.50 -12.09
CA PRO A 132 1.12 3.90 -12.44
C PRO A 132 0.09 4.55 -11.50
N GLY A 133 0.38 5.76 -11.06
CA GLY A 133 -0.42 6.52 -10.10
C GLY A 133 -0.12 6.24 -8.63
N PHE A 134 0.70 5.23 -8.30
CA PHE A 134 1.16 5.04 -6.91
C PHE A 134 2.11 6.17 -6.51
N PRO A 135 2.10 6.63 -5.26
CA PRO A 135 2.98 7.69 -4.82
C PRO A 135 4.41 7.18 -4.69
N CYS A 136 5.34 7.97 -5.22
CA CYS A 136 6.75 7.71 -5.06
C CYS A 136 7.11 7.65 -3.56
N PRO A 137 7.88 6.65 -3.08
CA PRO A 137 8.28 6.58 -1.67
C PRO A 137 9.12 7.79 -1.22
N LEU A 138 9.80 8.46 -2.16
CA LEU A 138 10.71 9.57 -1.87
C LEU A 138 9.97 10.92 -1.79
N CYS A 139 9.18 11.28 -2.80
CA CYS A 139 8.46 12.58 -2.84
C CYS A 139 6.98 12.51 -2.47
N ARG A 140 6.40 11.30 -2.36
CA ARG A 140 4.99 11.05 -2.05
C ARG A 140 3.97 11.57 -3.07
N PHE A 141 4.41 12.08 -4.21
CA PHE A 141 3.53 12.43 -5.32
C PHE A 141 3.21 11.19 -6.16
N PRO A 142 1.97 11.06 -6.67
CA PRO A 142 1.62 10.07 -7.69
C PRO A 142 2.60 10.11 -8.86
N THR A 143 3.11 8.96 -9.26
CA THR A 143 3.98 8.84 -10.43
C THR A 143 3.46 7.83 -11.42
N TYR A 144 3.57 8.17 -12.70
CA TYR A 144 3.33 7.26 -13.83
C TYR A 144 4.64 6.84 -14.49
N SER A 145 5.77 7.39 -14.03
CA SER A 145 7.12 7.18 -14.55
C SER A 145 8.00 6.60 -13.44
N TRP A 146 7.99 5.28 -13.31
CA TRP A 146 8.83 4.57 -12.35
C TRP A 146 10.20 4.24 -12.95
N VAL A 147 11.26 4.49 -12.19
CA VAL A 147 12.60 4.00 -12.52
C VAL A 147 12.78 2.63 -11.88
N GLU A 148 12.76 1.60 -12.72
CA GLU A 148 13.08 0.22 -12.33
C GLU A 148 14.59 -0.04 -12.36
N ASP A 149 15.03 -1.11 -11.70
CA ASP A 149 16.44 -1.56 -11.67
C ASP A 149 17.42 -0.48 -11.17
N LEU A 150 17.05 0.20 -10.09
CA LEU A 150 17.81 1.31 -9.51
C LEU A 150 19.25 0.93 -9.15
N GLU A 151 19.50 -0.31 -8.71
CA GLU A 151 20.85 -0.81 -8.42
C GLU A 151 21.77 -0.82 -9.65
N GLN A 152 21.21 -0.99 -10.85
CA GLN A 152 21.99 -1.00 -12.10
C GLN A 152 22.09 0.39 -12.73
N LYS A 153 21.08 1.25 -12.51
CA LYS A 153 20.97 2.57 -13.16
C LYS A 153 21.55 3.72 -12.34
N LEU A 154 21.79 3.52 -11.04
CA LEU A 154 22.31 4.52 -10.12
C LEU A 154 23.65 4.13 -9.56
N GLU A 155 24.52 5.11 -9.41
CA GLU A 155 25.79 5.00 -8.73
C GLU A 155 25.57 4.76 -7.22
N LYS A 156 26.47 3.98 -6.59
CA LYS A 156 26.33 3.58 -5.19
C LYS A 156 26.20 4.79 -4.24
N HIS A 157 26.96 5.86 -4.47
CA HIS A 157 26.91 7.05 -3.60
C HIS A 157 25.55 7.75 -3.66
N VAL A 158 24.88 7.73 -4.82
CA VAL A 158 23.51 8.28 -4.96
C VAL A 158 22.52 7.43 -4.16
N LEU A 159 22.62 6.10 -4.25
CA LEU A 159 21.77 5.18 -3.49
C LEU A 159 21.95 5.35 -1.98
N ASP A 160 23.19 5.45 -1.52
CA ASP A 160 23.51 5.66 -0.11
C ASP A 160 22.96 7.01 0.38
N PHE A 161 23.11 8.08 -0.42
CA PHE A 161 22.55 9.39 -0.12
C PHE A 161 21.00 9.36 -0.04
N ILE A 162 20.31 8.62 -0.91
CA ILE A 162 18.85 8.45 -0.81
C ILE A 162 18.49 7.73 0.50
N ARG A 163 19.18 6.65 0.87
CA ARG A 163 18.92 5.89 2.10
C ARG A 163 19.14 6.73 3.37
N GLU A 164 20.15 7.59 3.37
CA GLU A 164 20.38 8.54 4.47
C GLU A 164 19.22 9.53 4.64
N ASN A 165 18.66 10.02 3.53
CA ASN A 165 17.52 10.95 3.55
C ASN A 165 16.16 10.25 3.77
N HIS A 166 16.07 8.95 3.47
CA HIS A 166 14.86 8.13 3.61
C HIS A 166 15.16 6.82 4.33
N PRO A 167 15.32 6.83 5.66
CA PRO A 167 15.57 5.63 6.44
C PRO A 167 14.46 4.58 6.22
N GLY A 168 14.85 3.35 5.87
CA GLY A 168 13.94 2.25 5.56
C GLY A 168 13.49 2.18 4.09
N TRP A 169 14.00 3.06 3.23
CA TRP A 169 13.89 2.90 1.78
C TRP A 169 14.93 1.91 1.25
N ASP A 170 14.56 1.19 0.20
CA ASP A 170 15.37 0.27 -0.58
C ASP A 170 14.98 0.43 -2.06
N THR A 171 15.91 0.08 -2.95
CA THR A 171 15.72 0.05 -4.40
C THR A 171 14.50 -0.75 -4.86
N GLU A 172 14.10 -1.78 -4.12
CA GLU A 172 12.89 -2.56 -4.42
C GLU A 172 11.59 -1.75 -4.28
N PHE A 173 11.60 -0.66 -3.51
CA PHE A 173 10.45 0.24 -3.37
C PHE A 173 10.33 1.23 -4.54
N GLY A 174 11.32 1.27 -5.42
CA GLY A 174 11.36 2.15 -6.59
C GLY A 174 11.52 3.63 -6.24
N ALA A 175 11.63 4.44 -7.29
CA ALA A 175 11.63 5.89 -7.23
C ALA A 175 11.06 6.45 -8.55
N CYS A 176 10.46 7.64 -8.52
CA CYS A 176 10.08 8.30 -9.78
C CYS A 176 11.31 8.91 -10.46
N ASP A 177 11.22 9.06 -11.78
CA ASP A 177 12.23 9.70 -12.63
C ASP A 177 12.72 11.05 -12.07
N ARG A 178 11.80 11.91 -11.64
CA ARG A 178 12.10 13.22 -11.06
C ARG A 178 12.89 13.13 -9.75
N CYS A 179 12.54 12.18 -8.88
CA CYS A 179 13.30 11.99 -7.65
C CYS A 179 14.70 11.50 -7.95
N VAL A 180 14.83 10.53 -8.86
CA VAL A 180 16.12 10.01 -9.28
C VAL A 180 17.01 11.14 -9.81
N GLU A 181 16.49 11.99 -10.69
CA GLU A 181 17.23 13.14 -11.23
C GLU A 181 17.68 14.12 -10.13
N VAL A 182 16.77 14.51 -9.24
CA VAL A 182 17.07 15.43 -8.14
C VAL A 182 18.11 14.85 -7.17
N TYR A 183 17.99 13.58 -6.81
CA TYR A 183 18.93 12.94 -5.90
C TYR A 183 20.31 12.72 -6.53
N LYS A 184 20.40 12.46 -7.84
CA LYS A 184 21.69 12.46 -8.56
C LYS A 184 22.38 13.81 -8.43
N LEU A 185 21.69 14.89 -8.79
CA LEU A 185 22.24 16.25 -8.73
C LEU A 185 22.69 16.64 -7.31
N ARG A 186 21.91 16.28 -6.29
CA ARG A 186 22.24 16.56 -4.89
C ARG A 186 23.43 15.74 -4.38
N ALA A 187 23.48 14.45 -4.71
CA ALA A 187 24.59 13.58 -4.32
C ALA A 187 25.91 14.00 -4.97
N ASP A 188 25.85 14.55 -6.19
CA ASP A 188 27.02 15.08 -6.91
C ASP A 188 27.42 16.51 -6.46
N GLY A 189 26.67 17.12 -5.52
CA GLY A 189 26.97 18.44 -4.98
C GLY A 189 26.65 19.61 -5.94
N VAL A 190 25.76 19.38 -6.91
CA VAL A 190 25.39 20.35 -7.96
C VAL A 190 24.22 21.27 -7.51
N MET A 191 23.73 21.12 -6.27
CA MET A 191 22.56 21.85 -5.75
C MET A 191 22.73 22.27 -4.29
#